data_AF-A0A2A4TSX2-F1
#
_entry.id   AF-A0A2A4TSX2-F1
#
_cell.length_a   1.000
_cell.length_b   1.000
_cell.length_c   1.000
_cell.angle_alpha   90.00
_cell.angle_beta   90.00
_cell.angle_gamma   90.00
#
_symmetry.space_group_name_H-M   'P 1'
#
loop_
_entity.id
_entity.type
_entity.pdbx_description
1 polymer ?
#
loop_
_entity_poly.entity_id
_entity_poly.type
_entity_poly.pdbx_seq_one_letter_code
_entity_poly.pdbx_strand_id
1 'polypeptide(L)'
;MLAILKKEFESDPDAFRDSLIVLYCTIGHRSGKYGRTLQEKGFRVRNLLGGVLLWAHTVGPLEHEGEPTRRIHVYGKRWDLPPESFEAVR
;
A
#
# COMPACT_ATOMS: atom_id res chain seq x y z
N MET A 1 -8.43 2.17 9.06
CA MET A 1 -8.07 0.97 8.28
C MET A 1 -6.62 0.66 8.64
N LEU A 2 -6.34 -0.49 9.25
CA LEU A 2 -4.97 -0.82 9.67
C LEU A 2 -4.18 -1.36 8.48
N ALA A 3 -3.04 -0.73 8.18
CA ALA A 3 -2.08 -1.24 7.22
C ALA A 3 -1.05 -2.12 7.95
N ILE A 4 -0.75 -3.29 7.38
CA ILE A 4 0.24 -4.23 7.90
C ILE A 4 1.34 -4.47 6.88
N LEU A 5 2.51 -4.89 7.34
CA LEU A 5 3.61 -5.27 6.48
C LEU A 5 3.35 -6.61 5.80
N LYS A 6 3.90 -6.79 4.60
CA LYS A 6 3.87 -8.08 3.89
C LYS A 6 4.35 -9.25 4.76
N LYS A 7 5.41 -9.03 5.56
CA LYS A 7 5.96 -10.06 6.45
C LYS A 7 4.97 -10.48 7.54
N GLU A 8 4.18 -9.54 8.05
CA GLU A 8 3.15 -9.80 9.07
C GLU A 8 1.98 -10.58 8.48
N PHE A 9 1.53 -10.19 7.28
CA PHE A 9 0.55 -10.99 6.55
C PHE A 9 1.07 -12.41 6.27
N GLU A 10 2.33 -12.55 5.88
CA GLU A 10 2.92 -13.85 5.53
C GLU A 10 3.20 -14.75 6.74
N SER A 11 3.22 -14.23 7.96
CA SER A 11 3.36 -15.07 9.16
C SER A 11 2.11 -15.87 9.49
N ASP A 12 0.93 -15.37 9.14
CA ASP A 12 -0.34 -16.10 9.28
C ASP A 12 -1.36 -15.62 8.23
N PRO A 13 -1.26 -16.10 6.96
CA PRO A 13 -2.16 -15.69 5.90
C PRO A 13 -3.60 -16.16 6.12
N ASP A 14 -3.80 -17.31 6.79
CA ASP A 14 -5.12 -17.92 6.93
C ASP A 14 -6.04 -17.11 7.86
N ALA A 15 -5.48 -16.33 8.79
CA ALA A 15 -6.22 -15.35 9.59
C ALA A 15 -7.00 -14.31 8.75
N PHE A 16 -6.66 -14.15 7.46
CA PHE A 16 -7.26 -13.16 6.56
C PHE A 16 -8.15 -13.77 5.48
N ARG A 17 -8.50 -15.06 5.55
CA ARG A 17 -9.32 -15.77 4.54
C ARG A 17 -10.66 -15.09 4.23
N ASP A 18 -11.32 -14.57 5.27
CA ASP A 18 -12.62 -13.91 5.15
C ASP A 18 -12.53 -12.40 4.87
N SER A 19 -11.31 -11.86 4.89
CA SER A 19 -11.05 -10.43 4.67
C SER A 19 -10.92 -10.07 3.20
N LEU A 20 -11.35 -8.85 2.85
CA LEU A 20 -10.91 -8.22 1.60
C LEU A 20 -9.52 -7.61 1.81
N ILE A 21 -8.52 -8.17 1.15
CA ILE A 21 -7.13 -7.69 1.24
C ILE A 21 -6.92 -6.59 0.19
N VAL A 22 -6.63 -5.37 0.64
CA VAL A 22 -6.26 -4.26 -0.24
C VAL A 22 -4.75 -4.08 -0.23
N LEU A 23 -4.12 -4.33 -1.37
CA LEU A 23 -2.66 -4.22 -1.51
C LEU A 23 -2.29 -2.88 -2.11
N TYR A 24 -1.20 -2.28 -1.63
CA TYR A 24 -0.64 -1.08 -2.23
C TYR A 24 0.89 -1.12 -2.20
N CYS A 25 1.50 -0.31 -3.08
CA CYS A 25 2.91 0.05 -3.02
C CYS A 25 3.02 1.52 -3.46
N THR A 26 4.19 1.97 -3.89
CA THR A 26 4.37 3.35 -4.38
C THR A 26 3.39 3.74 -5.48
N ILE A 27 3.25 2.88 -6.52
CA ILE A 27 2.43 3.14 -7.72
C ILE A 27 1.45 2.02 -8.08
N GLY A 28 1.26 1.03 -7.21
CA GLY A 28 0.40 -0.13 -7.49
C GLY A 28 1.00 -1.26 -8.34
N HIS A 29 2.24 -1.14 -8.85
CA HIS A 29 2.84 -2.17 -9.72
C HIS A 29 3.29 -3.43 -8.96
N ARG A 30 4.11 -3.28 -7.91
CA ARG A 30 4.64 -4.41 -7.13
C ARG A 30 3.53 -5.13 -6.35
N SER A 31 2.63 -4.34 -5.75
CA SER A 31 1.44 -4.87 -5.08
C SER A 31 0.52 -5.61 -6.04
N GLY A 32 0.35 -5.13 -7.28
CA GLY A 32 -0.43 -5.84 -8.30
C GLY A 32 0.16 -7.20 -8.68
N LYS A 33 1.50 -7.30 -8.79
CA LYS A 33 2.18 -8.59 -9.01
C LYS A 33 1.90 -9.58 -7.87
N TYR A 34 2.06 -9.11 -6.62
CA TYR A 34 1.79 -9.93 -5.44
C TYR A 34 0.31 -10.31 -5.31
N GLY A 35 -0.59 -9.39 -5.65
CA GLY A 35 -2.04 -9.63 -5.64
C GLY A 35 -2.45 -10.77 -6.55
N ARG A 36 -1.85 -10.90 -7.74
CA ARG A 36 -2.10 -12.06 -8.62
C ARG A 36 -1.74 -13.38 -7.94
N THR A 37 -0.57 -13.44 -7.28
CA THR A 37 -0.17 -14.63 -6.51
C THR A 37 -1.14 -14.93 -5.36
N LEU A 38 -1.68 -13.92 -4.69
CA LEU A 38 -2.70 -14.14 -3.64
C LEU A 38 -4.05 -14.59 -4.21
N GLN A 39 -4.46 -14.07 -5.37
CA GLN A 39 -5.67 -14.54 -6.07
C GLN A 39 -5.57 -16.01 -6.44
N GLU A 40 -4.42 -16.44 -6.97
CA GLU A 40 -4.13 -17.86 -7.28
C GLU A 40 -4.23 -18.75 -6.04
N LYS A 41 -3.95 -18.21 -4.84
CA LYS A 41 -4.08 -18.89 -3.55
C LYS A 41 -5.49 -18.82 -2.94
N GLY A 42 -6.45 -18.23 -3.65
CA GLY A 42 -7.85 -18.15 -3.25
C GLY A 42 -8.20 -16.97 -2.33
N PHE A 43 -7.32 -15.98 -2.18
CA PHE A 43 -7.63 -14.79 -1.38
C PHE A 43 -8.49 -13.78 -2.14
N ARG A 44 -9.39 -13.12 -1.42
CA ARG A 44 -10.18 -11.99 -1.95
C ARG A 44 -9.32 -10.73 -1.89
N VAL A 45 -8.73 -10.34 -3.02
CA VAL A 45 -7.84 -9.17 -3.08
C VAL A 45 -8.32 -8.06 -4.01
N ARG A 46 -7.87 -6.84 -3.72
CA ARG A 46 -7.91 -5.66 -4.59
C ARG A 46 -6.54 -4.98 -4.56
N ASN A 47 -6.11 -4.43 -5.69
CA ASN A 47 -4.90 -3.63 -5.78
C ASN A 47 -5.30 -2.15 -5.82
N LEU A 48 -4.70 -1.33 -4.96
CA LEU A 48 -4.92 0.10 -4.96
C LEU A 48 -4.29 0.72 -6.21
N LEU A 49 -5.14 1.19 -7.12
CA LEU A 49 -4.71 1.83 -8.36
C LEU A 49 -3.83 3.04 -8.05
N GLY A 50 -2.68 3.13 -8.71
CA GLY A 50 -1.73 4.24 -8.51
C GLY A 50 -1.04 4.27 -7.15
N GLY A 51 -1.30 3.30 -6.26
CA GLY A 51 -0.62 3.14 -4.99
C GLY A 51 -0.78 4.34 -4.04
N VAL A 52 0.16 4.45 -3.10
CA VAL A 52 0.16 5.52 -2.10
C VAL A 52 0.36 6.91 -2.72
N LEU A 53 1.02 7.02 -3.87
CA LEU A 53 1.17 8.30 -4.56
C LEU A 53 -0.18 8.81 -5.07
N LEU A 54 -0.94 7.99 -5.80
CA LEU A 54 -2.26 8.44 -6.28
C LEU A 54 -3.22 8.68 -5.11
N TRP A 55 -3.14 7.88 -4.05
CA TRP A 55 -3.89 8.14 -2.81
C TRP A 55 -3.59 9.53 -2.24
N ALA A 56 -2.32 9.90 -2.11
CA ALA A 56 -1.93 11.22 -1.61
C ALA A 56 -2.43 12.36 -2.51
N HIS A 57 -2.46 12.16 -3.83
CA HIS A 57 -2.96 13.13 -4.81
C HIS A 57 -4.49 13.31 -4.80
N THR A 58 -5.26 12.34 -4.28
CA THR A 58 -6.72 12.31 -4.46
C THR A 58 -7.52 12.30 -3.17
N VAL A 59 -7.04 11.60 -2.13
CA VAL A 59 -7.76 11.42 -0.87
C VAL A 59 -7.06 12.19 0.24
N GLY A 60 -5.75 11.98 0.43
CA GLY A 60 -4.91 12.83 1.28
C GLY A 60 -4.49 12.27 2.66
N PRO A 61 -5.35 11.68 3.50
CA PRO A 61 -4.93 11.25 4.84
C PRO A 61 -3.92 10.11 4.79
N LEU A 62 -2.80 10.27 5.50
CA LEU A 62 -1.85 9.20 5.81
C LEU A 62 -1.51 9.27 7.29
N GLU A 63 -1.22 8.11 7.87
CA GLU A 63 -0.84 7.97 9.27
C GLU A 63 0.48 7.19 9.36
N HIS A 64 1.27 7.51 10.38
CA HIS A 64 2.44 6.74 10.80
C HIS A 64 2.38 6.59 12.32
N GLU A 65 2.35 5.36 12.79
CA GLU A 65 2.27 5.05 14.24
C GLU A 65 1.05 5.70 14.95
N GLY A 66 -0.06 5.84 14.23
CA GLY A 66 -1.29 6.43 14.74
C GLY A 66 -1.38 7.94 14.61
N GLU A 67 -0.32 8.61 14.15
CA GLU A 67 -0.28 10.06 13.99
C GLU A 67 -0.37 10.47 12.52
N PRO A 68 -1.09 11.55 12.19
CA PRO A 68 -1.11 12.10 10.83
C PRO A 68 0.29 12.40 10.31
N THR A 69 0.57 12.02 9.07
CA THR A 69 1.87 12.26 8.42
C THR A 69 1.70 12.85 7.03
N ARG A 70 2.64 13.73 6.67
CA ARG A 70 2.80 14.26 5.31
C ARG A 70 4.06 13.70 4.63
N ARG A 71 4.66 12.66 5.22
CA ARG A 71 5.86 11.99 4.71
C ARG A 71 5.48 10.68 4.02
N ILE A 72 5.99 10.46 2.81
CA ILE A 72 5.70 9.27 2.00
C ILE A 72 7.01 8.60 1.61
N HIS A 73 7.18 7.32 1.95
CA HIS A 73 8.29 6.55 1.42
C HIS A 73 8.04 6.15 -0.04
N VAL A 74 8.95 6.55 -0.94
CA VAL A 74 8.90 6.22 -2.37
C VAL A 74 9.98 5.21 -2.75
N TYR A 75 9.70 4.36 -3.76
CA TYR A 75 10.63 3.29 -4.14
C TYR A 75 12.00 3.79 -4.68
N GLY A 76 12.07 5.02 -5.16
CA GLY A 76 13.32 5.63 -5.64
C GLY A 76 13.08 6.96 -6.33
N LYS A 77 14.17 7.62 -6.74
CA LYS A 77 14.16 9.01 -7.25
C LYS A 77 13.19 9.25 -8.42
N ARG A 78 12.99 8.27 -9.31
CA ARG A 78 12.04 8.38 -10.43
C ARG A 78 10.57 8.38 -10.01
N TRP A 79 10.29 7.95 -8.78
CA TRP A 79 8.96 7.88 -8.18
C TRP A 79 8.77 8.94 -7.09
N ASP A 80 9.67 9.92 -7.01
CA ASP A 80 9.58 11.07 -6.13
C ASP A 80 8.61 12.09 -6.73
N LEU A 81 7.32 11.72 -6.70
CA LEU A 81 6.22 12.48 -7.29
C LEU A 81 5.03 12.62 -6.32
N PRO A 82 5.24 12.93 -5.02
CA PRO A 82 4.13 13.26 -4.14
C PRO A 82 3.48 14.60 -4.56
N PRO A 83 2.24 14.88 -4.12
CA PRO A 83 1.70 16.24 -4.23
C PRO A 83 2.54 17.23 -3.41
N GLU A 84 2.50 18.52 -3.74
CA GLU A 84 3.27 19.57 -3.04
C GLU A 84 3.04 19.60 -1.53
N SER A 85 1.88 19.13 -1.10
CA SER A 85 1.52 18.99 0.31
C SER A 85 2.31 17.90 1.03
N PHE A 86 3.07 17.03 0.37
CA PHE A 86 3.75 15.89 0.95
C PHE A 86 5.25 15.90 0.65
N GLU A 87 6.02 15.32 1.55
CA GLU A 87 7.46 15.14 1.43
C GLU A 87 7.77 13.67 1.14
N ALA A 88 8.54 13.39 0.09
CA ALA A 88 9.05 12.06 -0.13
C ALA A 88 10.26 11.78 0.78
N VAL A 89 10.16 10.73 1.59
CA VAL A 89 11.26 10.24 2.42
C VAL A 89 11.87 8.98 1.79
N ARG A 90 13.17 8.78 1.99
CA ARG A 90 13.95 7.66 1.43
C ARG A 90 14.67 6.90 2.52
#